data_AF-A0A0J7XPT3-F1
#
_entry.id   AF-A0A0J7XPT3-F1
#
_cell.length_a   1.000
_cell.length_b   1.000
_cell.length_c   1.000
_cell.angle_alpha   90.00
_cell.angle_beta   90.00
_cell.angle_gamma   90.00
#
_symmetry.space_group_name_H-M   'P 1'
#
loop_
_entity.id
_entity.type
_entity.pdbx_description
1 polymer ?
#
loop_
_entity_poly.entity_id
_entity_poly.type
_entity_poly.pdbx_seq_one_letter_code
_entity_poly.pdbx_strand_id
1 'polypeptide(L)'
;MAVEGYVLAATSLCRSLEPDRLSGGPLRIGVVASDVGIRVIAALDADVEVGSAVRLVVSKGPAGPILAVPVSYVEQPELPHAGNTHEN
;
A
#
# COMPACT_ATOMS: atom_id res chain seq x y z
N MET A 1 4.97 -15.44 -5.39
CA MET A 1 3.66 -15.77 -4.80
C MET A 1 3.18 -14.54 -4.05
N ALA A 2 2.02 -14.00 -4.41
CA ALA A 2 1.46 -12.83 -3.70
C ALA A 2 0.73 -13.33 -2.44
N VAL A 3 0.83 -12.57 -1.35
CA VAL A 3 0.08 -12.85 -0.11
C VAL A 3 -1.19 -12.00 -0.15
N GLU A 4 -2.36 -12.64 -0.04
CA GLU A 4 -3.66 -11.96 -0.09
C GLU A 4 -4.39 -12.13 1.24
N GLY A 5 -5.45 -11.34 1.46
CA GLY A 5 -6.18 -11.39 2.72
C GLY A 5 -7.32 -10.39 2.80
N TYR A 6 -7.89 -10.26 4.00
CA TYR A 6 -8.97 -9.33 4.29
C TYR A 6 -8.62 -8.41 5.45
N VAL A 7 -8.99 -7.13 5.33
CA VAL A 7 -8.77 -6.17 6.42
C VAL A 7 -9.78 -6.43 7.55
N LEU A 8 -9.28 -6.68 8.76
CA LEU A 8 -10.11 -6.91 9.94
C LEU A 8 -10.38 -5.63 10.74
N ALA A 9 -9.40 -4.73 10.77
CA ALA A 9 -9.45 -3.49 11.53
C ALA A 9 -8.59 -2.44 10.84
N ALA A 10 -8.98 -1.18 10.96
CA ALA A 10 -8.26 -0.04 10.42
C ALA A 10 -8.27 1.13 11.41
N THR A 11 -7.22 1.94 11.37
CA THR A 11 -7.15 3.20 12.12
C THR A 11 -6.29 4.21 11.34
N SER A 12 -6.40 5.48 11.72
CA SER A 12 -5.65 6.58 11.14
C SER A 12 -4.63 7.12 12.14
N LEU A 13 -3.37 7.15 11.71
CA LEU A 13 -2.28 7.75 12.46
C LEU A 13 -2.14 9.22 12.04
N CYS A 14 -2.62 10.12 12.89
CA CYS A 14 -2.56 11.57 12.64
C CYS A 14 -1.29 12.25 13.21
N ARG A 15 -0.49 11.54 14.01
CA ARG A 15 0.75 12.04 14.59
C ARG A 15 1.79 10.92 14.64
N SER A 16 3.03 11.24 14.30
CA SER A 16 4.17 10.31 14.28
C SER A 16 5.36 10.96 14.97
N LEU A 17 6.26 10.12 15.51
CA LEU A 17 7.58 10.55 15.96
C LEU A 17 8.51 10.91 14.77
N GLU A 18 8.17 10.45 13.57
CA GLU A 18 8.75 10.85 12.29
C GLU A 18 7.69 11.62 11.49
N PRO A 19 7.59 12.95 11.62
CA PRO A 19 6.52 13.75 11.01
C PRO A 19 6.52 13.69 9.49
N ASP A 20 7.69 13.55 8.87
CA ASP A 20 7.86 13.51 7.40
C ASP A 20 7.08 12.35 6.77
N ARG A 21 6.81 11.29 7.53
CA ARG A 21 6.01 10.14 7.06
C ARG A 21 4.51 10.41 6.98
N LEU A 22 4.05 11.53 7.55
CA LEU A 22 2.66 11.98 7.52
C LEU A 22 2.48 13.23 6.65
N SER A 23 3.52 13.64 5.89
CA SER A 23 3.49 14.85 5.07
C SER A 23 2.41 14.84 3.98
N GLY A 24 1.94 13.65 3.57
CA GLY A 24 0.80 13.45 2.66
C GLY A 24 -0.57 13.35 3.35
N GLY A 25 -0.65 13.53 4.68
CA GLY A 25 -1.87 13.38 5.48
C GLY A 25 -1.82 12.21 6.47
N PRO A 26 -2.95 11.92 7.15
CA PRO A 26 -3.03 10.81 8.10
C PRO A 26 -2.69 9.48 7.42
N LEU A 27 -1.75 8.73 8.00
CA LEU A 27 -1.40 7.40 7.51
C LEU A 27 -2.46 6.41 7.98
N ARG A 28 -3.10 5.71 7.04
CA ARG A 28 -4.03 4.62 7.37
C ARG A 28 -3.24 3.33 7.60
N ILE A 29 -3.52 2.67 8.71
CA ILE A 29 -2.93 1.37 9.05
C ILE A 29 -4.05 0.40 9.41
N GLY A 30 -3.84 -0.89 9.14
CA GLY A 30 -4.82 -1.92 9.44
C GLY A 30 -4.20 -3.27 9.72
N VAL A 31 -5.03 -4.15 10.27
CA VAL A 31 -4.71 -5.56 10.49
C VAL A 31 -5.34 -6.37 9.36
N VAL A 32 -4.50 -7.10 8.61
CA VAL A 32 -4.92 -7.97 7.52
C VAL A 32 -4.84 -9.42 7.97
N ALA A 33 -5.94 -10.17 7.86
CA ALA A 33 -5.93 -11.62 7.96
C ALA A 33 -5.52 -12.21 6.62
N SER A 34 -4.33 -12.77 6.55
CA SER A 34 -3.79 -13.35 5.32
C SER A 34 -4.27 -14.79 5.10
N ASP A 35 -4.37 -15.14 3.83
CA ASP A 35 -4.57 -16.49 3.29
C ASP A 35 -3.54 -17.54 3.78
N VAL A 36 -2.34 -17.13 4.21
CA VAL A 36 -1.35 -18.03 4.82
C VAL A 36 -1.52 -18.21 6.34
N GLY A 37 -2.62 -17.73 6.92
CA GLY A 37 -3.00 -17.99 8.30
C GLY A 37 -2.35 -17.09 9.35
N ILE A 38 -1.75 -15.96 8.94
CA ILE A 38 -1.15 -14.96 9.84
C ILE A 38 -1.92 -13.64 9.81
N ARG A 39 -1.68 -12.79 10.82
CA ARG A 39 -2.18 -11.41 10.86
C ARG A 39 -1.03 -10.45 10.64
N VAL A 40 -1.20 -9.53 9.70
CA VAL A 40 -0.16 -8.56 9.32
C VAL A 40 -0.67 -7.14 9.60
N ILE A 41 0.15 -6.33 10.25
CA ILE A 41 -0.09 -4.88 10.34
C ILE A 41 0.50 -4.25 9.09
N ALA A 42 -0.33 -3.58 8.29
CA ALA A 42 0.05 -2.97 7.04
C ALA A 42 -0.45 -1.53 6.95
N ALA A 43 0.26 -0.70 6.18
CA ALA A 43 -0.32 0.54 5.68
C ALA A 43 -1.47 0.19 4.71
N LEU A 44 -2.54 0.96 4.74
CA LEU A 44 -3.69 0.76 3.85
C LEU A 44 -3.62 1.78 2.72
N ASP A 45 -3.84 1.31 1.50
CA ASP A 45 -4.08 2.20 0.37
C ASP A 45 -5.37 3.04 0.59
N ALA A 46 -5.50 4.15 -0.14
CA ALA A 46 -6.58 5.11 0.07
C ALA A 46 -7.97 4.46 -0.05
N ASP A 47 -8.11 3.54 -1.01
CA ASP A 47 -9.38 2.88 -1.36
C ASP A 47 -9.66 1.60 -0.54
N VAL A 48 -8.83 1.31 0.47
CA VAL A 48 -8.96 0.10 1.29
C VAL A 48 -9.73 0.38 2.58
N GLU A 49 -10.73 -0.44 2.86
CA GLU A 49 -11.57 -0.36 4.06
C GLU A 49 -11.59 -1.70 4.81
N VAL A 50 -12.18 -1.71 6.02
CA VAL A 50 -12.42 -2.96 6.75
C VAL A 50 -13.34 -3.85 5.94
N GLY A 51 -12.96 -5.12 5.79
CA GLY A 51 -13.66 -6.10 4.96
C GLY A 51 -13.15 -6.15 3.50
N SER A 52 -12.34 -5.18 3.05
CA SER A 52 -11.75 -5.23 1.71
C SER A 52 -10.82 -6.43 1.55
N ALA A 53 -10.91 -7.10 0.40
CA ALA A 53 -9.92 -8.06 -0.06
C ALA A 53 -8.69 -7.28 -0.56
N VAL A 54 -7.52 -7.64 -0.05
CA VAL A 54 -6.26 -6.94 -0.32
C VAL A 54 -5.13 -7.89 -0.69
N ARG A 55 -4.19 -7.37 -1.46
CA ARG A 55 -2.87 -7.97 -1.68
C ARG A 55 -1.84 -7.21 -0.86
N LEU A 56 -0.94 -7.94 -0.20
CA LEU A 56 0.18 -7.38 0.54
C LEU A 56 1.39 -7.23 -0.37
N VAL A 57 1.90 -6.01 -0.47
CA VAL A 57 3.11 -5.67 -1.25
C VAL A 57 4.10 -4.94 -0.37
N VAL A 58 5.40 -5.14 -0.63
CA VAL A 58 6.46 -4.37 0.04
C VAL A 58 6.62 -3.06 -0.73
N SER A 59 6.40 -1.93 -0.07
CA SER A 59 6.61 -0.62 -0.69
C SER A 59 8.09 -0.38 -0.97
N LYS A 60 8.43 0.34 -2.05
CA LYS A 60 9.82 0.73 -2.37
C LYS A 60 10.34 1.91 -1.54
N GLY A 61 9.54 2.43 -0.60
CA GLY A 61 9.90 3.56 0.25
C GLY A 61 11.05 3.27 1.23
N PRO A 62 11.62 4.30 1.88
CA PRO A 62 12.85 4.22 2.68
C PRO A 62 12.82 3.28 3.90
N ALA A 63 11.66 2.68 4.21
CA ALA A 63 11.51 1.68 5.27
C ALA A 63 10.83 0.37 4.81
N GLY A 64 10.52 0.24 3.52
CA GLY A 64 9.85 -0.93 2.97
C GLY A 64 8.60 -1.40 3.71
N PRO A 65 7.65 -0.51 4.11
CA PRO A 65 6.47 -0.97 4.83
C PRO A 65 5.65 -1.92 3.96
N ILE A 66 4.95 -2.83 4.62
CA ILE A 66 3.93 -3.64 3.95
C ILE A 66 2.74 -2.72 3.66
N LEU A 67 2.36 -2.65 2.40
CA LEU A 67 1.19 -1.94 1.91
C LEU A 67 0.12 -2.96 1.53
N ALA A 68 -1.10 -2.75 1.99
CA ALA A 68 -2.28 -3.47 1.56
C ALA A 68 -2.96 -2.68 0.45
N VAL A 69 -2.93 -3.22 -0.78
CA VAL A 69 -3.59 -2.66 -1.96
C VAL A 69 -4.81 -3.51 -2.32
N PRO A 70 -5.86 -2.96 -2.95
CA PRO A 70 -7.00 -3.76 -3.40
C PRO A 70 -6.55 -4.93 -4.31
N VAL A 71 -7.20 -6.10 -4.22
CA VAL A 71 -6.85 -7.24 -5.12
C VAL A 71 -7.10 -6.93 -6.60
N SER A 72 -7.97 -5.96 -6.89
CA SER A 72 -8.18 -5.41 -8.24
C SER A 72 -7.03 -4.55 -8.75
N TYR A 73 -5.99 -4.29 -7.94
CA TYR A 73 -4.83 -3.52 -8.35
C TYR A 73 -4.00 -4.30 -9.38
N VAL A 74 -4.07 -3.85 -10.62
CA VAL A 74 -3.14 -4.23 -11.68
C VAL A 74 -1.94 -3.29 -11.54
N GLU A 75 -0.73 -3.82 -11.34
CA GLU A 75 0.49 -3.01 -11.45
C GLU A 75 0.42 -2.25 -12.79
N GLN A 76 0.31 -0.93 -12.72
CA GLN A 76 0.29 -0.10 -13.92
C GLN A 76 1.67 -0.25 -14.57
N PRO A 77 1.79 -0.78 -15.80
CA PRO A 77 3.08 -0.92 -16.43
C PRO A 77 3.73 0.46 -16.54
N GLU A 78 5.01 0.55 -16.15
CA GLU A 78 5.79 1.78 -16.29
C GLU A 78 5.63 2.28 -17.73
N LEU A 79 5.01 3.44 -17.92
CA LEU A 79 4.91 4.07 -19.23
C LEU A 79 6.33 4.24 -19.78
N PRO A 80 6.65 3.72 -20.98
CA PRO A 80 7.94 4.01 -21.58
C PRO A 80 8.04 5.52 -21.70
N HIS A 81 9.08 6.09 -21.09
CA HIS A 81 9.41 7.50 -21.27
C HIS A 81 9.65 7.69 -22.77
N ALA A 82 8.68 8.31 -23.45
CA ALA A 82 8.83 8.65 -24.86
C ALA A 82 10.08 9.54 -24.97
N GLY A 83 11.15 8.97 -25.53
CA GLY A 83 12.35 9.71 -25.84
C GLY A 83 11.98 10.84 -26.78
N ASN A 84 12.16 12.07 -26.31
CA ASN A 84 12.04 13.26 -27.14
C ASN A 84 13.24 13.30 -28.10
N THR A 85 13.14 12.61 -29.24
CA THR A 85 13.99 12.89 -30.39
C THR A 85 13.28 13.95 -31.22
N HIS A 86 13.49 15.22 -30.88
CA HIS A 86 13.35 16.30 -31.84
C HIS A 86 14.69 16.44 -32.55
N GLU A 87 14.83 15.78 -33.71
CA GLU A 87 15.77 16.21 -34.75
C GLU A 87 15.33 17.59 -35.26
N ASN A 88 16.26 18.53 -35.23
CA ASN A 88 16.36 19.65 -36.15
C ASN A 88 17.81 20.11 -36.22
#